data_AF-A0A937QR19-F1
#
_entry.id   AF-A0A937QR19-F1
#
_cell.length_a   1.000
_cell.length_b   1.000
_cell.length_c   1.000
_cell.angle_alpha   90.00
_cell.angle_beta   90.00
_cell.angle_gamma   90.00
#
_symmetry.space_group_name_H-M   'P 1'
#
loop_
_entity.id
_entity.type
_entity.pdbx_description
1 polymer ?
#
loop_
_entity_poly.entity_id
_entity_poly.type
_entity_poly.pdbx_seq_one_letter_code
_entity_poly.pdbx_strand_id
1 'polypeptide(L)'
;EQTERYYGGEEWQEQSGGHELGMYHALIEARIPFEMANDRLHDAEHLRQFKLLILPNIAALSEAQCERIRLYVKSGGSIVATFETSLYDQEGKRRQNFGLADLFGVSYDDRVEGPMKNSYLRLSSDSKTGRFHPILEGLEDAYRIVNGIWRLEVKPHLDFPSPVTLIPTYPDLPMEHVYPRKPETDIREVYLRELGKSRIAENHSLYGHDRI
;
A
#
# COMPACT_ATOMS: atom_id res chain seq x y z
N GLU A 1 -9.61 -7.24 -13.56
CA GLU A 1 -10.84 -7.06 -14.36
C GLU A 1 -11.56 -5.71 -14.20
N GLN A 2 -12.14 -5.34 -13.05
CA GLN A 2 -12.86 -4.04 -12.94
C GLN A 2 -11.92 -2.83 -12.96
N THR A 3 -10.83 -2.87 -12.18
CA THR A 3 -9.81 -1.81 -12.17
C THR A 3 -9.24 -1.60 -13.57
N GLU A 4 -8.78 -2.66 -14.25
CA GLU A 4 -8.22 -2.54 -15.61
C GLU A 4 -9.18 -1.93 -16.65
N ARG A 5 -10.49 -2.01 -16.43
CA ARG A 5 -11.49 -1.45 -17.36
C ARG A 5 -11.76 0.03 -17.16
N TYR A 6 -11.60 0.56 -15.95
CA TYR A 6 -11.99 1.93 -15.61
C TYR A 6 -10.82 2.81 -15.12
N TYR A 7 -9.64 2.22 -14.92
CA TYR A 7 -8.47 2.87 -14.36
C TYR A 7 -7.44 3.14 -15.47
N GLY A 8 -6.89 4.36 -15.52
CA GLY A 8 -5.98 4.78 -16.60
C GLY A 8 -6.20 6.19 -17.14
N GLY A 9 -6.99 7.02 -16.44
CA GLY A 9 -7.28 8.40 -16.87
C GLY A 9 -6.19 9.41 -16.49
N GLU A 10 -5.29 9.03 -15.58
CA GLU A 10 -4.24 9.87 -15.01
C GLU A 10 -2.86 9.26 -15.27
N GLU A 11 -1.80 10.08 -15.27
CA GLU A 11 -0.42 9.65 -15.61
C GLU A 11 0.08 8.49 -14.73
N TRP A 12 -0.29 8.46 -13.45
CA TRP A 12 0.10 7.39 -12.52
C TRP A 12 -0.74 6.11 -12.67
N GLN A 13 -1.81 6.13 -13.45
CA GLN A 13 -2.69 4.99 -13.66
C GLN A 13 -2.35 4.19 -14.92
N GLU A 14 -1.48 4.72 -15.78
CA GLU A 14 -1.09 4.12 -17.07
C GLU A 14 -0.41 2.75 -16.93
N GLN A 15 0.22 2.45 -15.79
CA GLN A 15 0.91 1.17 -15.52
C GLN A 15 0.27 0.40 -14.35
N SER A 16 -1.05 0.29 -14.34
CA SER A 16 -1.82 -0.37 -13.26
C SER A 16 -1.43 -1.82 -12.98
N GLY A 17 -0.95 -2.57 -13.98
CA GLY A 17 -0.55 -3.98 -13.84
C GLY A 17 0.79 -4.22 -13.11
N GLY A 18 1.59 -3.18 -12.87
CA GLY A 18 2.91 -3.32 -12.22
C GLY A 18 2.82 -3.86 -10.79
N HIS A 19 1.77 -3.48 -10.05
CA HIS A 19 1.55 -3.92 -8.68
C HIS A 19 1.27 -5.42 -8.57
N GLU A 20 0.43 -5.95 -9.47
CA GLU A 20 0.06 -7.36 -9.49
C GLU A 20 1.27 -8.23 -9.83
N LEU A 21 2.02 -7.85 -10.87
CA LEU A 21 3.24 -8.56 -11.28
C LEU A 21 4.31 -8.53 -10.20
N GLY A 22 4.55 -7.37 -9.57
CA GLY A 22 5.53 -7.25 -8.48
C GLY A 22 5.19 -8.15 -7.30
N MET A 23 3.91 -8.18 -6.90
CA MET A 23 3.44 -9.07 -5.84
C MET A 23 3.55 -10.54 -6.24
N TYR A 24 3.18 -10.89 -7.48
CA TYR A 24 3.29 -12.24 -8.02
C TYR A 24 4.74 -12.75 -7.97
N HIS A 25 5.70 -11.94 -8.44
CA HIS A 25 7.12 -12.28 -8.39
C HIS A 25 7.61 -12.46 -6.95
N ALA A 26 7.26 -11.54 -6.04
CA ALA A 26 7.65 -11.63 -4.63
C ALA A 26 7.15 -12.91 -3.96
N LEU A 27 5.89 -13.31 -4.22
CA LEU A 27 5.30 -14.52 -3.65
C LEU A 27 5.95 -15.80 -4.19
N ILE A 28 6.28 -15.84 -5.49
CA ILE A 28 7.00 -16.95 -6.11
C ILE A 28 8.40 -17.10 -5.51
N GLU A 29 9.16 -16.01 -5.42
CA GLU A 29 10.51 -16.02 -4.86
C GLU A 29 10.50 -16.45 -3.39
N ALA A 30 9.50 -16.01 -2.63
CA ALA A 30 9.27 -16.42 -1.25
C ALA A 30 8.73 -17.86 -1.11
N ARG A 31 8.39 -18.53 -2.22
CA ARG A 31 7.80 -19.88 -2.27
C ARG A 31 6.52 -20.01 -1.43
N ILE A 32 5.72 -18.96 -1.40
CA ILE A 32 4.44 -18.94 -0.69
C ILE A 32 3.37 -19.47 -1.66
N PRO A 33 2.61 -20.53 -1.33
CA PRO A 33 1.49 -20.95 -2.16
C PRO A 33 0.39 -19.87 -2.16
N PHE A 34 -0.03 -19.45 -3.35
CA PHE A 34 -1.10 -18.48 -3.52
C PHE A 34 -2.03 -18.89 -4.65
N GLU A 35 -3.22 -18.31 -4.66
CA GLU A 35 -4.23 -18.49 -5.70
C GLU A 35 -4.73 -17.10 -6.11
N MET A 36 -4.92 -16.90 -7.42
CA MET A 36 -5.53 -15.68 -7.93
C MET A 36 -7.05 -15.81 -7.82
N ALA A 37 -7.63 -15.08 -6.87
CA ALA A 37 -9.07 -15.02 -6.72
C ALA A 37 -9.65 -14.02 -7.73
N ASN A 38 -10.44 -14.50 -8.70
CA ASN A 38 -11.17 -13.62 -9.59
C ASN A 38 -12.38 -13.00 -8.86
N ASP A 39 -12.82 -11.85 -9.35
CA ASP A 39 -13.93 -10.98 -8.93
C ASP A 39 -15.32 -11.65 -8.95
N ARG A 40 -15.36 -12.97 -9.15
CA ARG A 40 -16.57 -13.80 -9.22
C ARG A 40 -16.55 -14.99 -8.27
N LEU A 41 -15.46 -15.26 -7.57
CA LEU A 41 -15.35 -16.32 -6.56
C LEU A 41 -15.56 -15.71 -5.17
N HIS A 42 -16.82 -15.41 -4.87
CA HIS A 42 -17.22 -14.50 -3.78
C HIS A 42 -17.95 -15.17 -2.62
N ASP A 43 -17.95 -16.50 -2.52
CA ASP A 43 -18.55 -17.14 -1.37
C ASP A 43 -17.63 -16.99 -0.16
N ALA A 44 -18.18 -16.50 0.95
CA ALA A 44 -17.44 -16.33 2.20
C ALA A 44 -16.78 -17.65 2.66
N GLU A 45 -17.33 -18.80 2.25
CA GLU A 45 -16.73 -20.12 2.49
C GLU A 45 -15.41 -20.33 1.74
N HIS A 46 -15.30 -19.87 0.50
CA HIS A 46 -14.04 -19.93 -0.24
C HIS A 46 -12.99 -18.99 0.36
N LEU A 47 -13.39 -17.79 0.79
CA LEU A 47 -12.44 -16.86 1.40
C LEU A 47 -11.87 -17.37 2.73
N ARG A 48 -12.62 -18.20 3.47
CA ARG A 48 -12.16 -18.77 4.75
C ARG A 48 -10.93 -19.67 4.64
N GLN A 49 -10.65 -20.25 3.47
CA GLN A 49 -9.46 -21.09 3.30
C GLN A 49 -8.17 -20.25 3.26
N PHE A 50 -8.27 -18.96 2.95
CA PHE A 50 -7.13 -18.07 2.83
C PHE A 50 -6.87 -17.32 4.14
N LYS A 51 -5.60 -17.33 4.58
CA LYS A 51 -5.15 -16.58 5.76
C LYS A 51 -4.93 -15.08 5.48
N LEU A 52 -4.65 -14.77 4.22
CA LEU A 52 -4.28 -13.43 3.75
C LEU A 52 -4.95 -13.16 2.40
N LEU A 53 -5.59 -12.00 2.28
CA LEU A 53 -5.99 -11.44 0.99
C LEU A 53 -5.05 -10.29 0.64
N ILE A 54 -4.48 -10.34 -0.56
CA ILE A 54 -3.63 -9.27 -1.08
C ILE A 54 -4.42 -8.55 -2.16
N LEU A 55 -4.55 -7.24 -2.02
CA LEU A 55 -5.28 -6.35 -2.92
C LEU A 55 -4.25 -5.44 -3.61
N PRO A 56 -3.57 -5.93 -4.67
CA PRO A 56 -2.56 -5.16 -5.37
C PRO A 56 -3.23 -4.08 -6.22
N ASN A 57 -3.35 -2.87 -5.66
CA ASN A 57 -3.98 -1.72 -6.31
C ASN A 57 -5.37 -2.03 -6.90
N ILE A 58 -6.22 -2.72 -6.13
CA ILE A 58 -7.60 -2.99 -6.55
C ILE A 58 -8.45 -1.75 -6.31
N ALA A 59 -8.30 -0.78 -7.21
CA ALA A 59 -8.86 0.55 -7.03
C ALA A 59 -10.40 0.57 -7.10
N ALA A 60 -11.00 -0.18 -8.03
CA ALA A 60 -12.45 -0.25 -8.19
C ALA A 60 -13.05 -1.43 -7.39
N LEU A 61 -13.90 -1.11 -6.41
CA LEU A 61 -14.65 -2.09 -5.63
C LEU A 61 -16.12 -1.65 -5.44
N SER A 62 -17.04 -2.58 -5.66
CA SER A 62 -18.45 -2.41 -5.30
C SER A 62 -18.65 -2.39 -3.79
N GLU A 63 -19.75 -1.80 -3.33
CA GLU A 63 -20.08 -1.79 -1.89
C GLU A 63 -20.27 -3.21 -1.33
N ALA A 64 -20.86 -4.11 -2.12
CA ALA A 64 -21.01 -5.52 -1.74
C ALA A 64 -19.66 -6.22 -1.57
N GLN A 65 -18.65 -5.88 -2.37
CA GLN A 65 -17.29 -6.40 -2.23
C GLN A 65 -16.60 -5.82 -0.98
N CYS A 66 -16.74 -4.53 -0.73
CA CYS A 66 -16.24 -3.91 0.50
C CYS A 66 -16.80 -4.59 1.76
N GLU A 67 -18.10 -4.83 1.81
CA GLU A 67 -18.75 -5.55 2.92
C GLU A 67 -18.24 -6.97 3.10
N ARG A 68 -17.98 -7.70 2.01
CA ARG A 68 -17.38 -9.04 2.09
C ARG A 68 -15.97 -9.01 2.67
N ILE A 69 -15.14 -8.05 2.28
CA ILE A 69 -13.79 -7.89 2.83
C ILE A 69 -13.87 -7.55 4.33
N ARG A 70 -14.80 -6.69 4.74
CA ARG A 70 -15.06 -6.42 6.16
C ARG A 70 -15.44 -7.68 6.93
N LEU A 71 -16.33 -8.52 6.38
CA LEU A 71 -16.72 -9.79 7.00
C LEU A 71 -15.54 -10.76 7.09
N TYR A 72 -14.72 -10.85 6.05
CA TYR A 72 -13.51 -11.66 6.04
C TYR A 72 -12.55 -11.25 7.16
N VAL A 73 -12.26 -9.95 7.29
CA VAL A 73 -11.44 -9.42 8.38
C VAL A 73 -12.09 -9.69 9.73
N LYS A 74 -13.39 -9.43 9.90
CA LYS A 74 -14.11 -9.75 11.16
C LYS A 74 -14.02 -11.23 11.53
N SER A 75 -13.90 -12.13 10.56
CA SER A 75 -13.73 -13.58 10.79
C SER A 75 -12.32 -14.02 11.16
N GLY A 76 -11.35 -13.09 11.21
CA GLY A 76 -9.95 -13.37 11.55
C GLY A 76 -9.00 -13.41 10.34
N GLY A 77 -9.50 -13.10 9.15
CA GLY A 77 -8.68 -12.97 7.93
C GLY A 77 -7.82 -11.71 7.95
N SER A 78 -6.65 -11.75 7.31
CA SER A 78 -5.73 -10.61 7.24
C SER A 78 -5.68 -10.02 5.84
N ILE A 79 -5.42 -8.72 5.69
CA ILE A 79 -5.36 -8.06 4.39
C ILE A 79 -4.06 -7.29 4.19
N VAL A 80 -3.55 -7.31 2.97
CA VAL A 80 -2.54 -6.36 2.47
C VAL A 80 -3.17 -5.56 1.35
N ALA A 81 -3.20 -4.24 1.45
CA ALA A 81 -3.71 -3.36 0.41
C ALA A 81 -2.63 -2.39 -0.05
N THR A 82 -2.62 -2.07 -1.34
CA THR A 82 -1.64 -1.14 -1.90
C THR A 82 -2.29 0.01 -2.68
N PHE A 83 -1.63 1.16 -2.68
CA PHE A 83 -1.93 2.34 -3.50
C PHE A 83 -3.42 2.77 -3.44
N GLU A 84 -4.15 2.83 -4.55
CA GLU A 84 -5.52 3.37 -4.63
C GLU A 84 -6.60 2.34 -4.25
N THR A 85 -6.25 1.26 -3.56
CA THR A 85 -7.20 0.17 -3.25
C THR A 85 -8.48 0.70 -2.58
N SER A 86 -9.63 0.36 -3.16
CA SER A 86 -10.98 0.79 -2.75
C SER A 86 -11.34 2.28 -2.96
N LEU A 87 -10.53 3.07 -3.66
CA LEU A 87 -10.83 4.50 -3.88
C LEU A 87 -11.94 4.76 -4.92
N TYR A 88 -12.25 3.79 -5.76
CA TYR A 88 -13.26 3.90 -6.83
C TYR A 88 -14.41 2.92 -6.59
N ASP A 89 -15.60 3.24 -7.09
CA ASP A 89 -16.72 2.32 -7.10
C ASP A 89 -16.70 1.37 -8.32
N GLN A 90 -17.71 0.51 -8.43
CA GLN A 90 -17.87 -0.48 -9.48
C GLN A 90 -18.05 0.10 -10.90
N GLU A 91 -18.43 1.38 -10.99
CA GLU A 91 -18.60 2.11 -12.26
C GLU A 91 -17.35 2.93 -12.60
N GLY A 92 -16.27 2.80 -11.80
CA GLY A 92 -15.05 3.57 -11.98
C GLY A 92 -15.15 5.01 -11.50
N LYS A 93 -16.17 5.37 -10.73
CA LYS A 93 -16.31 6.72 -10.20
C LYS A 93 -15.53 6.84 -8.89
N ARG A 94 -14.71 7.88 -8.81
CA ARG A 94 -13.90 8.18 -7.62
C ARG A 94 -14.81 8.48 -6.42
N ARG A 95 -14.59 7.76 -5.32
CA ARG A 95 -15.25 8.03 -4.02
C ARG A 95 -14.59 9.24 -3.36
N GLN A 96 -15.28 9.83 -2.38
CA GLN A 96 -14.67 10.89 -1.55
C GLN A 96 -13.58 10.36 -0.62
N ASN A 97 -13.64 9.07 -0.28
CA ASN A 97 -12.69 8.38 0.59
C ASN A 97 -12.67 6.88 0.24
N PHE A 98 -11.68 6.14 0.75
CA PHE A 98 -11.57 4.70 0.56
C PHE A 98 -12.84 3.97 1.02
N GLY A 99 -13.30 3.04 0.18
CA GLY A 99 -14.41 2.15 0.49
C GLY A 99 -14.14 1.26 1.70
N LEU A 100 -12.87 1.07 2.09
CA LEU A 100 -12.43 0.31 3.27
C LEU A 100 -11.72 1.18 4.33
N ALA A 101 -11.93 2.50 4.31
CA ALA A 101 -11.29 3.45 5.25
C ALA A 101 -11.45 3.05 6.73
N ASP A 102 -12.57 2.40 7.09
CA ASP A 102 -12.82 1.91 8.45
C ASP A 102 -11.89 0.77 8.88
N LEU A 103 -11.53 -0.12 7.95
CA LEU A 103 -10.54 -1.18 8.17
C LEU A 103 -9.13 -0.61 8.21
N PHE A 104 -8.86 0.34 7.33
CA PHE A 104 -7.55 0.96 7.16
C PHE A 104 -7.20 1.88 8.33
N GLY A 105 -8.18 2.61 8.86
CA GLY A 105 -7.96 3.61 9.91
C GLY A 105 -7.30 4.90 9.39
N VAL A 106 -7.31 5.10 8.07
CA VAL A 106 -6.84 6.30 7.38
C VAL A 106 -7.91 6.81 6.41
N SER A 107 -7.89 8.10 6.12
CA SER A 107 -8.69 8.70 5.04
C SER A 107 -7.81 9.25 3.93
N TYR A 108 -8.28 9.15 2.69
CA TYR A 108 -7.67 9.81 1.56
C TYR A 108 -7.74 11.35 1.70
N ASP A 109 -6.66 12.06 1.37
CA ASP A 109 -6.57 13.53 1.47
C ASP A 109 -6.64 14.26 0.11
N ASP A 110 -7.29 13.63 -0.88
CA ASP A 110 -7.49 14.17 -2.24
C ASP A 110 -6.21 14.63 -2.98
N ARG A 111 -5.06 14.05 -2.61
CA ARG A 111 -3.78 14.39 -3.21
C ARG A 111 -2.96 13.14 -3.51
N VAL A 112 -2.49 13.09 -4.76
CA VAL A 112 -1.44 12.19 -5.22
C VAL A 112 -0.17 13.03 -5.40
N GLU A 113 0.94 12.58 -4.82
CA GLU A 113 2.24 13.23 -4.91
C GLU A 113 3.16 12.41 -5.82
N GLY A 114 3.69 13.07 -6.87
CA GLY A 114 4.67 12.51 -7.77
C GLY A 114 4.77 13.28 -9.11
N PRO A 115 5.62 12.83 -10.04
CA PRO A 115 6.59 11.77 -9.86
C PRO A 115 7.71 12.19 -8.90
N MET A 116 7.98 11.37 -7.88
CA MET A 116 8.96 11.61 -6.83
C MET A 116 10.35 11.18 -7.31
N LYS A 117 11.19 12.16 -7.64
CA LYS A 117 12.60 11.91 -8.03
C LYS A 117 13.50 11.91 -6.81
N ASN A 118 14.57 11.13 -6.81
CA ASN A 118 15.57 11.11 -5.72
C ASN A 118 14.95 11.07 -4.32
N SER A 119 13.99 10.17 -4.13
CA SER A 119 13.33 9.94 -2.84
C SER A 119 13.65 8.54 -2.34
N TYR A 120 13.69 8.38 -1.02
CA TYR A 120 14.06 7.12 -0.37
C TYR A 120 13.11 6.82 0.76
N LEU A 121 13.05 5.57 1.18
CA LEU A 121 12.39 5.15 2.41
C LEU A 121 13.45 4.94 3.48
N ARG A 122 13.23 5.50 4.66
CA ARG A 122 14.05 5.27 5.85
C ARG A 122 13.43 4.14 6.66
N LEU A 123 14.24 3.14 7.00
CA LEU A 123 13.86 2.07 7.91
C LEU A 123 14.42 2.39 9.29
N SER A 124 13.59 2.31 10.33
CA SER A 124 14.06 2.59 11.68
C SER A 124 13.36 1.79 12.76
N SER A 125 14.07 1.62 13.86
CA SER A 125 13.51 1.14 15.11
C SER A 125 12.51 2.14 15.70
N ASP A 126 11.59 1.60 16.49
CA ASP A 126 10.67 2.42 17.27
C ASP A 126 11.44 3.23 18.32
N SER A 127 11.21 4.54 18.36
CA SER A 127 11.97 5.46 19.22
C SER A 127 11.74 5.25 20.71
N LYS A 128 10.63 4.61 21.11
CA LYS A 128 10.30 4.35 22.52
C LYS A 128 10.91 3.04 23.00
N THR A 129 10.91 2.01 22.16
CA THR A 129 11.34 0.65 22.52
C THR A 129 12.75 0.31 22.04
N GLY A 130 13.30 1.07 21.09
CA GLY A 130 14.60 0.82 20.46
C GLY A 130 14.62 -0.41 19.56
N ARG A 131 13.48 -1.07 19.32
CA ARG A 131 13.37 -2.32 18.56
C ARG A 131 12.82 -2.06 17.16
N PHE A 132 13.31 -2.81 16.17
CA PHE A 132 12.72 -2.85 14.84
C PHE A 132 11.38 -3.57 14.86
N HIS A 133 10.44 -3.10 14.04
CA HIS A 133 9.17 -3.79 13.84
C HIS A 133 9.42 -5.09 13.07
N PRO A 134 8.71 -6.20 13.36
CA PRO A 134 8.88 -7.48 12.66
C PRO A 134 8.77 -7.44 11.13
N ILE A 135 8.22 -6.37 10.55
CA ILE A 135 8.15 -6.22 9.08
C ILE A 135 9.52 -5.86 8.47
N LEU A 136 10.49 -5.48 9.30
CA LEU A 136 11.85 -5.11 8.92
C LEU A 136 12.85 -6.23 9.24
N GLU A 137 12.37 -7.43 9.59
CA GLU A 137 13.24 -8.57 9.87
C GLU A 137 14.12 -8.89 8.64
N GLY A 138 15.44 -8.93 8.85
CA GLY A 138 16.43 -9.10 7.78
C GLY A 138 16.80 -7.82 7.03
N LEU A 139 16.19 -6.67 7.37
CA LEU A 139 16.45 -5.35 6.79
C LEU A 139 16.95 -4.35 7.84
N GLU A 140 17.32 -4.79 9.04
CA GLU A 140 17.72 -3.91 10.14
C GLU A 140 19.00 -3.12 9.84
N ASP A 141 19.90 -3.71 9.03
CA ASP A 141 21.12 -3.06 8.55
C ASP A 141 20.87 -2.14 7.34
N ALA A 142 19.69 -2.24 6.72
CA ALA A 142 19.30 -1.41 5.59
C ALA A 142 18.66 -0.10 6.08
N TYR A 143 19.48 0.90 6.38
CA TYR A 143 18.98 2.22 6.84
C TYR A 143 18.04 2.91 5.85
N ARG A 144 18.23 2.67 4.55
CA ARG A 144 17.43 3.27 3.47
C ARG A 144 17.20 2.30 2.31
N ILE A 145 16.02 2.37 1.71
CA ILE A 145 15.68 1.66 0.46
C ILE A 145 15.08 2.64 -0.55
N VAL A 146 14.99 2.23 -1.81
CA VAL A 146 14.41 3.05 -2.89
C VAL A 146 12.91 3.23 -2.66
N ASN A 147 12.40 4.44 -2.89
CA ASN A 147 10.98 4.76 -2.80
C ASN A 147 10.23 4.48 -4.12
N GLY A 148 8.90 4.43 -4.05
CA GLY A 148 8.03 4.49 -5.22
C GLY A 148 8.04 5.87 -5.89
N ILE A 149 7.43 5.93 -7.08
CA ILE A 149 7.39 7.13 -7.93
C ILE A 149 6.19 8.01 -7.56
N TRP A 150 5.09 7.42 -7.14
CA TRP A 150 3.90 8.16 -6.71
C TRP A 150 3.47 7.70 -5.33
N ARG A 151 2.86 8.59 -4.54
CA ARG A 151 2.22 8.24 -3.27
C ARG A 151 0.89 8.94 -3.12
N LEU A 152 -0.04 8.30 -2.42
CA LEU A 152 -1.28 8.93 -2.00
C LEU A 152 -1.08 9.58 -0.63
N GLU A 153 -1.50 10.83 -0.49
CA GLU A 153 -1.59 11.46 0.82
C GLU A 153 -2.82 10.91 1.56
N VAL A 154 -2.57 10.44 2.78
CA VAL A 154 -3.59 9.92 3.67
C VAL A 154 -3.46 10.54 5.05
N LYS A 155 -4.60 10.74 5.71
CA LYS A 155 -4.71 11.24 7.08
C LYS A 155 -4.98 10.07 8.02
N PRO A 156 -4.06 9.72 8.93
CA PRO A 156 -4.31 8.69 9.92
C PRO A 156 -5.33 9.17 10.97
N HIS A 157 -6.23 8.28 11.36
CA HIS A 157 -7.20 8.50 12.44
C HIS A 157 -6.86 7.73 13.71
N LEU A 158 -5.85 6.86 13.65
CA LEU A 158 -5.37 6.03 14.74
C LEU A 158 -3.87 6.27 14.95
N ASP A 159 -3.36 5.78 16.08
CA ASP A 159 -1.92 5.70 16.29
C ASP A 159 -1.37 4.44 15.61
N PHE A 160 -0.34 4.61 14.79
CA PHE A 160 0.29 3.54 14.01
C PHE A 160 1.79 3.51 14.28
N PRO A 161 2.40 2.31 14.35
CA PRO A 161 3.84 2.21 14.33
C PRO A 161 4.38 2.82 13.03
N SER A 162 5.58 3.40 13.08
CA SER A 162 6.20 4.11 11.94
C SER A 162 7.55 3.50 11.54
N PRO A 163 7.61 2.20 11.21
CA PRO A 163 8.86 1.52 10.87
C PRO A 163 9.48 2.01 9.55
N VAL A 164 8.65 2.52 8.64
CA VAL A 164 9.06 2.99 7.30
C VAL A 164 8.54 4.41 7.11
N THR A 165 9.47 5.35 6.90
CA THR A 165 9.16 6.77 6.69
C THR A 165 9.76 7.31 5.41
N LEU A 166 9.13 8.32 4.81
CA LEU A 166 9.61 8.94 3.58
C LEU A 166 10.78 9.88 3.85
N ILE A 167 11.82 9.77 3.02
CA ILE A 167 12.81 10.82 2.79
C ILE A 167 12.36 11.56 1.50
N PRO A 168 11.90 12.81 1.61
CA PRO A 168 11.35 13.55 0.47
C PRO A 168 12.36 13.77 -0.64
N THR A 169 11.85 14.04 -1.84
CA THR A 169 12.63 14.44 -3.01
C THR A 169 13.59 15.57 -2.68
N TYR A 170 14.81 15.44 -3.19
CA TYR A 170 15.83 16.49 -3.15
C TYR A 170 16.42 16.72 -4.56
N PRO A 171 17.04 17.89 -4.81
CA PRO A 171 17.54 18.24 -6.14
C PRO A 171 18.56 17.24 -6.65
N ASP A 172 18.48 16.93 -7.95
CA ASP A 172 19.46 16.11 -8.66
C ASP A 172 20.70 16.90 -9.06
N LEU A 173 20.54 18.21 -9.24
CA LEU A 173 21.60 19.15 -9.54
C LEU A 173 21.37 20.48 -8.82
N PRO A 174 22.43 21.26 -8.58
CA PRO A 174 23.83 20.93 -8.86
C PRO A 174 24.39 19.92 -7.82
N MET A 175 25.55 19.29 -8.11
CA MET A 175 26.09 18.17 -7.32
C MET A 175 26.26 18.51 -5.83
N GLU A 176 26.53 19.77 -5.51
CA GLU A 176 26.69 20.25 -4.14
C GLU A 176 25.36 20.25 -3.35
N HIS A 177 24.22 20.06 -4.03
CA HIS A 177 22.89 20.09 -3.44
C HIS A 177 22.20 18.72 -3.40
N VAL A 178 22.88 17.65 -3.86
CA VAL A 178 22.37 16.27 -3.96
C VAL A 178 22.43 15.57 -2.61
N TYR A 179 21.64 16.08 -1.66
CA TYR A 179 21.48 15.47 -0.35
C TYR A 179 20.09 15.78 0.23
N PRO A 180 19.53 14.86 1.03
CA PRO A 180 18.24 15.05 1.67
C PRO A 180 18.32 16.18 2.71
N ARG A 181 17.46 17.18 2.56
CA ARG A 181 17.37 18.32 3.49
C ARG A 181 16.67 17.95 4.80
N LYS A 182 15.77 16.97 4.72
CA LYS A 182 15.01 16.43 5.84
C LYS A 182 15.12 14.90 5.78
N PRO A 183 16.21 14.32 6.31
CA PRO A 183 16.46 12.88 6.24
C PRO A 183 15.56 12.07 7.19
N GLU A 184 14.91 12.74 8.15
CA GLU A 184 13.95 12.14 9.07
C GLU A 184 12.64 12.92 8.97
N THR A 185 11.55 12.20 8.76
CA THR A 185 10.20 12.76 8.70
C THR A 185 9.22 11.84 9.44
N ASP A 186 8.04 12.36 9.76
CA ASP A 186 6.94 11.57 10.33
C ASP A 186 5.97 11.06 9.25
N ILE A 187 6.36 11.18 7.98
CA ILE A 187 5.55 10.79 6.83
C ILE A 187 5.64 9.28 6.67
N ARG A 188 4.57 8.58 7.04
CA ARG A 188 4.46 7.11 6.98
C ARG A 188 4.19 6.62 5.57
N GLU A 189 4.90 5.57 5.18
CA GLU A 189 4.66 4.86 3.92
C GLU A 189 4.02 3.49 4.13
N VAL A 190 4.02 2.99 5.37
CA VAL A 190 3.33 1.76 5.74
C VAL A 190 2.45 1.99 6.96
N TYR A 191 1.20 1.54 6.88
CA TYR A 191 0.22 1.57 7.96
C TYR A 191 -0.07 0.14 8.40
N LEU A 192 0.19 -0.16 9.67
CA LEU A 192 0.07 -1.51 10.23
C LEU A 192 -0.93 -1.49 11.38
N ARG A 193 -1.96 -2.33 11.28
CA ARG A 193 -3.03 -2.39 12.27
C ARG A 193 -3.35 -3.84 12.61
N GLU A 194 -3.56 -4.10 13.90
CA GLU A 194 -4.08 -5.36 14.40
C GLU A 194 -5.53 -5.17 14.89
N LEU A 195 -6.43 -6.04 14.42
CA LEU A 195 -7.85 -6.07 14.79
C LEU A 195 -8.21 -7.46 15.29
N GLY A 196 -8.10 -7.67 16.61
CA GLY A 196 -8.35 -8.97 17.23
C GLY A 196 -7.37 -10.03 16.72
N LYS A 197 -7.83 -10.95 15.87
CA LYS A 197 -6.99 -11.99 15.24
C LYS A 197 -6.47 -11.58 13.85
N SER A 198 -6.95 -10.47 13.31
CA SER A 198 -6.65 -10.01 11.96
C SER A 198 -5.53 -8.99 11.96
N ARG A 199 -4.75 -9.02 10.88
CA ARG A 199 -3.73 -8.01 10.60
C ARG A 199 -4.04 -7.31 9.29
N ILE A 200 -3.79 -6.02 9.28
CA ILE A 200 -4.02 -5.14 8.14
C ILE A 200 -2.70 -4.41 7.91
N ALA A 201 -2.19 -4.52 6.68
CA ALA A 201 -1.01 -3.79 6.25
C ALA A 201 -1.34 -3.02 4.96
N GLU A 202 -1.00 -1.75 4.94
CA GLU A 202 -1.21 -0.89 3.79
C GLU A 202 0.05 -0.14 3.43
N ASN A 203 0.27 -0.02 2.13
CA ASN A 203 1.29 0.86 1.57
C ASN A 203 0.64 1.70 0.47
N HIS A 204 0.78 3.03 0.56
CA HIS A 204 0.10 3.97 -0.34
C HIS A 204 1.01 4.47 -1.47
N SER A 205 2.06 3.72 -1.80
CA SER A 205 3.06 4.05 -2.82
C SER A 205 2.84 3.22 -4.09
N LEU A 206 3.06 3.82 -5.25
CA LEU A 206 3.09 3.18 -6.56
C LEU A 206 4.54 3.02 -7.01
N TYR A 207 4.88 1.77 -7.30
CA TYR A 207 6.17 1.36 -7.82
C TYR A 207 6.02 1.19 -9.33
N GLY A 208 6.55 2.14 -10.09
CA GLY A 208 6.56 2.11 -11.55
C GLY A 208 7.96 1.95 -12.10
N HIS A 209 8.05 1.59 -13.39
CA HIS A 209 9.29 1.71 -14.14
C HIS A 209 9.38 3.13 -14.70
N ASP A 210 10.38 3.91 -14.29
CA ASP A 210 10.78 5.09 -15.04
C ASP A 210 11.22 4.63 -16.44
N ARG A 211 10.58 5.14 -17.49
CA ARG A 211 11.19 5.15 -18.81
C ARG A 211 12.32 6.19 -18.75
N ILE A 212 13.51 5.72 -18.40
CA ILE A 212 14.77 6.47 -18.57
C ILE A 212 15.02 6.65 -20.07
#